data_AF-A0A7X7F782-F1
#
_entry.id   AF-A0A7X7F782-F1
#
_cell.length_a   1.000
_cell.length_b   1.000
_cell.length_c   1.000
_cell.angle_alpha   90.00
_cell.angle_beta   90.00
_cell.angle_gamma   90.00
#
_symmetry.space_group_name_H-M   'P 1'
#
loop_
_entity.id
_entity.type
_entity.pdbx_description
1 polymer ?
#
loop_
_entity_poly.entity_id
_entity_poly.type
_entity_poly.pdbx_seq_one_letter_code
_entity_poly.pdbx_strand_id
1 'polypeptide(L)'
;MARTEKTNIIRKHYDKLLVVVVLFALLLSLAALISLSNSQRRKEQEFTARIDSLKPKFPKAEEIDLAVFESTMAAVKTPIELSAGKLLVASERVACVSCGWPIKMDDAVCTYCSAKQPEEVDRSGWDSDGDGMPDDYETQYGLNPVDPADAGGDLDKDAFTNLEEHLAKTNPTDPKSFPPRVDFLRVDKIDA
;
A
#
# COMPACT_ATOMS: atom_id res chain seq x y z
N MET A 1 -97.11 27.08 -33.21
CA MET A 1 -96.53 25.86 -32.61
C MET A 1 -95.51 25.29 -33.58
N ALA A 2 -94.20 25.36 -33.28
CA ALA A 2 -93.11 24.57 -33.89
C ALA A 2 -91.76 25.21 -33.53
N ARG A 3 -91.20 24.92 -32.35
CA ARG A 3 -89.84 25.37 -32.03
C ARG A 3 -89.11 24.43 -31.07
N THR A 4 -89.05 23.13 -31.39
CA THR A 4 -88.28 22.16 -30.59
C THR A 4 -87.77 21.00 -31.45
N GLU A 5 -87.12 21.28 -32.59
CA GLU A 5 -86.48 20.23 -33.38
C GLU A 5 -85.13 20.68 -33.96
N LYS A 6 -84.30 21.27 -33.10
CA LYS A 6 -82.86 21.12 -33.22
C LYS A 6 -82.41 20.42 -31.95
N THR A 7 -82.60 19.10 -31.90
CA THR A 7 -81.96 18.26 -30.90
C THR A 7 -80.46 18.46 -31.04
N ASN A 8 -79.90 19.25 -30.11
CA ASN A 8 -78.50 19.65 -30.07
C ASN A 8 -77.62 18.42 -30.33
N ILE A 9 -76.96 18.38 -31.49
CA ILE A 9 -76.04 17.32 -31.91
C ILE A 9 -75.01 17.02 -30.80
N ILE A 10 -74.62 18.09 -30.08
CA ILE A 10 -73.76 18.08 -28.89
C ILE A 10 -74.31 17.19 -27.77
N ARG A 11 -75.62 17.21 -27.51
CA ARG A 11 -76.25 16.42 -26.45
C ARG A 11 -76.38 14.94 -26.84
N LYS A 12 -76.55 14.64 -28.13
CA LYS A 12 -76.62 13.27 -28.68
C LYS A 12 -75.26 12.57 -28.69
N HIS A 13 -74.16 13.32 -28.79
CA HIS A 13 -72.79 12.79 -28.85
C HIS A 13 -71.89 13.29 -27.71
N TYR A 14 -72.48 13.75 -26.61
CA TYR A 14 -71.76 14.33 -25.47
C TYR A 14 -70.70 13.35 -24.90
N ASP A 15 -71.04 12.06 -24.85
CA ASP A 15 -70.15 10.98 -24.39
C ASP A 15 -68.88 10.89 -25.26
N LYS A 16 -69.02 10.92 -26.59
CA LYS A 16 -67.87 10.93 -27.52
C LYS A 16 -67.03 12.20 -27.40
N LEU A 17 -67.67 13.34 -27.16
CA LEU A 17 -66.99 14.62 -26.99
C LEU A 17 -66.16 14.64 -25.70
N LEU A 18 -66.68 14.05 -24.62
CA LEU A 18 -65.96 13.89 -23.35
C LEU A 18 -64.72 13.00 -23.53
N VAL A 19 -64.86 11.87 -24.23
CA VAL A 19 -63.72 10.98 -24.55
C VAL A 19 -62.64 11.71 -25.37
N VAL A 20 -63.02 12.50 -26.36
CA VAL A 20 -62.07 13.28 -27.18
C VAL A 20 -61.34 14.33 -26.35
N VAL A 21 -62.05 15.03 -25.46
CA VAL A 21 -61.45 16.04 -24.57
C VAL A 21 -60.48 15.38 -23.58
N VAL A 22 -60.86 14.24 -22.99
CA VAL A 22 -59.99 13.48 -22.08
C VAL A 22 -58.75 12.96 -22.81
N LEU A 23 -58.90 12.39 -24.01
CA LEU A 23 -57.77 11.95 -24.82
C LEU A 23 -56.85 13.11 -25.18
N PHE A 24 -57.40 14.26 -25.55
CA PHE A 24 -56.60 15.45 -25.85
C PHE A 24 -55.84 15.95 -24.61
N ALA A 25 -56.47 15.98 -23.44
CA ALA A 25 -55.82 16.33 -22.18
C ALA A 25 -54.71 15.34 -21.81
N LEU A 26 -54.93 14.03 -22.01
CA LEU A 26 -53.92 13.00 -21.79
C LEU A 26 -52.73 13.14 -22.76
N LEU A 27 -52.99 13.44 -24.04
CA LEU A 27 -51.94 13.69 -25.02
C LEU A 27 -51.12 14.93 -24.70
N LEU A 28 -51.76 16.02 -24.25
CA LEU A 28 -51.06 17.22 -23.79
C LEU A 28 -50.21 16.95 -22.55
N SER A 29 -50.76 16.20 -21.58
CA SER A 29 -50.03 15.78 -20.39
C SER A 29 -48.82 14.91 -20.75
N LEU A 30 -48.99 13.96 -21.68
CA LEU A 30 -47.90 13.10 -22.15
C LEU A 30 -46.82 13.90 -22.87
N ALA A 31 -47.21 14.84 -23.75
CA ALA A 31 -46.29 15.73 -24.44
C ALA A 31 -45.48 16.61 -23.45
N ALA A 32 -46.13 17.13 -22.41
CA ALA A 32 -45.47 17.88 -21.35
C ALA A 32 -44.44 17.02 -20.59
N LEU A 33 -44.81 15.80 -20.19
CA LEU A 33 -43.92 14.86 -19.51
C LEU A 33 -42.71 14.47 -20.39
N ILE A 34 -42.92 14.24 -21.69
CA ILE A 34 -41.84 13.96 -22.64
C ILE A 34 -40.89 15.16 -22.75
N SER A 35 -41.43 16.38 -22.83
CA SER A 35 -40.62 17.61 -22.89
C SER A 35 -39.76 17.80 -21.64
N LEU A 36 -40.35 17.61 -20.45
CA LEU A 36 -39.66 17.64 -19.17
C LEU A 36 -38.57 16.55 -19.09
N SER A 37 -38.88 15.31 -19.48
CA SER A 37 -37.93 14.19 -19.52
C SER A 37 -36.75 14.47 -20.46
N ASN A 38 -37.02 14.98 -21.65
CA ASN A 38 -35.99 15.35 -22.62
C ASN A 38 -35.08 16.47 -22.10
N SER A 39 -35.62 17.43 -21.34
CA SER A 39 -34.81 18.49 -20.73
C SER A 39 -33.82 17.95 -19.70
N GLN A 40 -34.21 16.94 -18.91
CA GLN A 40 -33.34 16.30 -17.93
C GLN A 40 -32.24 15.50 -18.62
N ARG A 41 -32.60 14.70 -19.63
CA ARG A 41 -31.64 13.93 -20.44
C ARG A 41 -30.56 14.80 -21.07
N ARG A 42 -30.92 16.02 -21.52
CA ARG A 42 -29.94 16.98 -22.05
C ARG A 42 -28.92 17.44 -21.02
N LYS A 43 -29.36 17.72 -19.78
CA LYS A 43 -28.47 18.10 -18.68
C LYS A 43 -27.53 16.95 -18.29
N GLU A 44 -28.05 15.73 -18.24
CA GLU A 44 -27.24 14.53 -17.98
C GLU A 44 -26.19 14.30 -19.08
N GLN A 45 -26.57 14.48 -20.35
CA GLN A 45 -25.63 14.40 -21.47
C GLN A 45 -24.54 15.47 -21.39
N GLU A 46 -24.90 16.72 -21.08
CA GLU A 46 -23.94 17.81 -20.93
C GLU A 46 -22.98 17.58 -19.77
N PHE A 47 -23.48 17.11 -18.62
CA PHE A 47 -22.66 16.74 -17.47
C PHE A 47 -21.71 15.58 -17.81
N THR A 48 -22.22 14.54 -18.46
CA THR A 48 -21.40 13.37 -18.85
C THR A 48 -20.30 13.76 -19.83
N ALA A 49 -20.62 14.59 -20.84
CA ALA A 49 -19.64 15.11 -21.78
C ALA A 49 -18.56 15.96 -21.07
N ARG A 50 -18.94 16.73 -20.06
CA ARG A 50 -18.00 17.51 -19.25
C ARG A 50 -17.10 16.63 -18.40
N ILE A 51 -17.63 15.60 -17.74
CA ILE A 51 -16.82 14.62 -17.00
C ILE A 51 -15.84 13.91 -17.94
N ASP A 52 -16.29 13.51 -19.13
CA ASP A 52 -15.43 12.84 -20.10
C ASP A 52 -14.32 13.76 -20.63
N SER A 53 -14.62 15.06 -20.80
CA SER A 53 -13.59 16.06 -21.14
C SER A 53 -12.54 16.28 -20.05
N LEU A 54 -12.89 16.00 -18.79
CA LEU A 54 -11.99 16.12 -17.64
C LEU A 54 -11.18 14.85 -17.39
N LYS A 55 -11.56 13.71 -17.96
CA LYS A 55 -10.77 12.48 -17.83
C LYS A 55 -9.43 12.72 -18.53
N PRO A 56 -8.32 12.66 -17.79
CA PRO A 56 -7.03 12.88 -18.39
C PRO A 56 -6.76 11.74 -19.40
N LYS A 57 -6.37 12.10 -20.63
CA LYS A 57 -5.92 11.16 -21.67
C LYS A 57 -4.55 10.56 -21.37
N PHE A 58 -4.24 10.26 -20.11
CA PHE A 58 -3.03 9.50 -19.84
C PHE A 58 -3.31 8.04 -20.23
N PRO A 59 -2.39 7.39 -20.97
CA PRO A 59 -2.48 5.95 -21.12
C PRO A 59 -2.58 5.35 -19.71
N LYS A 60 -3.45 4.34 -19.55
CA LYS A 60 -3.52 3.54 -18.33
C LYS A 60 -2.08 3.16 -17.98
N ALA A 61 -1.59 3.59 -16.81
CA ALA A 61 -0.20 3.38 -16.43
C ALA A 61 0.14 1.91 -16.69
N GLU A 62 1.14 1.68 -17.54
CA GLU A 62 1.59 0.33 -17.84
C GLU A 62 1.96 -0.31 -16.51
N GLU A 63 1.42 -1.51 -16.27
CA GLU A 63 1.59 -2.20 -15.00
C GLU A 63 3.09 -2.38 -14.79
N ILE A 64 3.64 -1.62 -13.84
CA ILE A 64 5.06 -1.63 -13.57
C ILE A 64 5.36 -3.03 -13.04
N ASP A 65 6.14 -3.81 -13.79
CA ASP A 65 6.57 -5.13 -13.36
C ASP A 65 7.49 -4.98 -12.14
N LEU A 66 6.87 -5.12 -10.96
CA LEU A 66 7.54 -5.06 -9.67
C LEU A 66 8.63 -6.12 -9.57
N ALA A 67 8.55 -7.24 -10.30
CA ALA A 67 9.58 -8.27 -10.26
C ALA A 67 10.91 -7.77 -10.88
N VAL A 68 10.86 -6.95 -11.93
CA VAL A 68 12.06 -6.31 -12.51
C VAL A 68 12.65 -5.31 -11.53
N PHE A 69 11.81 -4.53 -10.86
CA PHE A 69 12.26 -3.58 -9.84
C PHE A 69 12.87 -4.29 -8.63
N GLU A 70 12.21 -5.32 -8.10
CA GLU A 70 12.68 -6.07 -6.94
C GLU A 70 13.98 -6.83 -7.24
N SER A 71 14.08 -7.47 -8.41
CA SER A 71 15.32 -8.15 -8.82
C SER A 71 16.48 -7.19 -9.05
N THR A 72 16.24 -6.00 -9.63
CA THR A 72 17.28 -4.98 -9.77
C THR A 72 17.68 -4.38 -8.43
N MET A 73 16.73 -4.13 -7.52
CA MET A 73 17.02 -3.66 -6.17
C MET A 73 17.76 -4.70 -5.32
N ALA A 74 17.44 -5.99 -5.47
CA ALA A 74 18.18 -7.08 -4.83
C ALA A 74 19.63 -7.13 -5.33
N ALA A 75 19.86 -6.96 -6.64
CA ALA A 75 21.20 -6.90 -7.21
C ALA A 75 22.00 -5.66 -6.78
N VAL A 76 21.31 -4.54 -6.47
CA VAL A 76 21.93 -3.33 -5.90
C VAL A 76 22.25 -3.50 -4.42
N LYS A 77 21.43 -4.26 -3.67
CA LYS A 77 21.69 -4.61 -2.26
C LYS A 77 22.88 -5.55 -2.11
N THR A 78 23.08 -6.48 -3.05
CA THR A 78 24.27 -7.33 -3.03
C THR A 78 25.52 -6.52 -3.40
N PRO A 79 26.61 -6.58 -2.62
CA PRO A 79 27.83 -5.86 -2.95
C PRO A 79 28.39 -6.35 -4.29
N ILE A 80 28.56 -5.43 -5.23
CA ILE A 80 29.16 -5.73 -6.54
C ILE A 80 30.66 -5.96 -6.33
N GLU A 81 31.09 -7.22 -6.37
CA GLU A 81 32.50 -7.56 -6.44
C GLU A 81 33.01 -7.33 -7.87
N LEU A 82 33.59 -6.15 -8.11
CA LEU A 82 34.31 -5.88 -9.36
C LEU A 82 35.59 -6.73 -9.40
N SER A 83 35.63 -7.66 -10.36
CA SER A 83 36.84 -8.40 -10.66
C SER A 83 37.96 -7.43 -11.07
N ALA A 84 39.13 -7.67 -10.49
CA ALA A 84 40.39 -6.95 -10.73
C ALA A 84 40.47 -5.51 -10.18
N GLY A 85 40.84 -5.42 -8.90
CA GLY A 85 41.85 -4.47 -8.44
C GLY A 85 41.49 -2.98 -8.50
N LYS A 86 41.26 -2.43 -7.32
CA LYS A 86 41.06 -1.00 -6.98
C LYS A 86 39.66 -0.42 -7.17
N LEU A 87 39.03 -0.30 -5.99
CA LEU A 87 38.24 0.84 -5.53
C LEU A 87 36.94 1.13 -6.27
N LEU A 88 35.87 0.49 -5.81
CA LEU A 88 34.73 1.18 -5.18
C LEU A 88 34.09 0.27 -4.12
N VAL A 89 34.88 -0.16 -3.12
CA VAL A 89 34.29 -0.77 -1.93
C VAL A 89 34.08 0.33 -0.91
N ALA A 90 32.81 0.61 -0.59
CA ALA A 90 32.44 1.24 0.66
C ALA A 90 32.59 0.21 1.80
N SER A 91 33.76 -0.44 1.91
CA SER A 91 34.02 -1.41 2.97
C SER A 91 34.34 -0.64 4.23
N GLU A 92 33.36 -0.63 5.14
CA GLU A 92 33.45 -0.34 6.57
C GLU A 92 34.61 0.58 6.96
N ARG A 93 34.34 1.89 6.92
CA ARG A 93 35.20 2.83 7.63
C ARG A 93 34.77 2.88 9.08
N VAL A 94 35.65 2.45 9.96
CA VAL A 94 35.49 2.63 11.42
C VAL A 94 36.19 3.91 11.85
N ALA A 95 35.65 4.56 12.87
CA ALA A 95 36.28 5.73 13.47
C ALA A 95 37.48 5.27 14.31
N CYS A 96 38.64 5.89 14.09
CA CYS A 96 39.80 5.64 14.93
C CYS A 96 39.51 5.95 16.41
N VAL A 97 39.84 5.03 17.31
CA VAL A 97 39.59 5.16 18.77
C VAL A 97 40.20 6.41 19.42
N SER A 98 41.30 6.93 18.87
CA SER A 98 42.00 8.12 19.40
C SER A 98 41.52 9.43 18.76
N CYS A 99 41.55 9.52 17.43
CA CYS A 99 41.33 10.79 16.72
C CYS A 99 39.97 10.91 16.01
N GLY A 100 39.14 9.87 15.98
CA GLY A 100 37.82 9.86 15.36
C GLY A 100 37.81 9.92 13.82
N TRP A 101 38.97 10.00 13.18
CA TRP A 101 39.05 9.99 11.71
C TRP A 101 38.70 8.61 11.15
N PRO A 102 37.99 8.55 10.01
CA PRO A 102 37.60 7.30 9.39
C PRO A 102 38.82 6.58 8.81
N ILE A 103 39.07 5.37 9.30
CA ILE A 103 40.14 4.45 8.85
C ILE A 103 39.52 3.18 8.27
N LYS A 104 40.31 2.32 7.62
CA LYS A 104 39.78 1.01 7.18
C LYS A 104 39.64 0.09 8.39
N MET A 105 38.65 -0.80 8.36
CA MET A 105 38.42 -1.76 9.44
C MET A 105 39.62 -2.67 9.75
N ASP A 106 40.35 -3.10 8.72
CA ASP A 106 41.54 -3.96 8.88
C ASP A 106 42.82 -3.19 9.26
N ASP A 107 42.77 -1.86 9.39
CA ASP A 107 43.96 -1.06 9.72
C ASP A 107 44.28 -1.19 11.22
N ALA A 108 45.23 -2.06 11.57
CA ALA A 108 45.73 -2.20 12.95
C ALA A 108 46.36 -0.90 13.51
N VAL A 109 46.70 0.07 12.65
CA VAL A 109 47.27 1.37 13.04
C VAL A 109 46.60 2.48 12.22
N CYS A 110 46.14 3.54 12.89
CA CYS A 110 45.54 4.68 12.23
C CYS A 110 46.56 5.42 11.36
N THR A 111 46.23 5.63 10.08
CA THR A 111 47.09 6.38 9.14
C THR A 111 47.31 7.84 9.57
N TYR A 112 46.36 8.44 10.28
CA TYR A 112 46.38 9.88 10.62
C TYR A 112 47.10 10.19 11.94
N CYS A 113 46.86 9.38 12.98
CA CYS A 113 47.41 9.64 14.32
C CYS A 113 48.38 8.56 14.82
N SER A 114 48.61 7.50 14.03
CA SER A 114 49.46 6.36 14.38
C SER A 114 49.04 5.61 15.65
N ALA A 115 47.82 5.82 16.15
CA ALA A 115 47.28 5.05 17.26
C ALA A 115 46.99 3.60 16.83
N LYS A 116 47.43 2.64 17.64
CA LYS A 116 47.10 1.22 17.48
C LYS A 116 45.60 1.03 17.70
N GLN A 117 44.93 0.37 16.75
CA GLN A 117 43.54 -0.03 16.89
C GLN A 117 43.45 -1.36 17.66
N PRO A 118 42.33 -1.66 18.32
CA PRO A 118 42.13 -2.97 18.94
C PRO A 118 42.24 -4.09 17.89
N GLU A 119 43.00 -5.15 18.21
CA GLU A 119 43.19 -6.32 17.33
C GLU A 119 41.95 -7.22 17.29
N GLU A 120 41.15 -7.19 18.36
CA GLU A 120 39.88 -7.88 18.46
C GLU A 120 38.79 -6.82 18.38
N VAL A 121 38.17 -6.69 17.21
CA VAL A 121 36.87 -6.04 17.12
C VAL A 121 35.90 -7.00 17.78
N ASP A 122 35.48 -6.68 18.99
CA ASP A 122 34.35 -7.37 19.61
C ASP A 122 33.12 -7.10 18.74
N ARG A 123 32.79 -8.10 17.91
CA ARG A 123 31.62 -8.10 17.04
C ARG A 123 30.36 -8.54 17.78
N SER A 124 30.49 -8.93 19.05
CA SER A 124 29.34 -9.31 19.84
C SER A 124 28.42 -8.10 20.04
N GLY A 125 27.22 -8.19 19.46
CA GLY A 125 26.24 -7.11 19.49
C GLY A 125 26.30 -6.13 18.32
N TRP A 126 27.07 -6.42 17.25
CA TRP A 126 26.91 -5.70 15.99
C TRP A 126 25.55 -6.07 15.39
N ASP A 127 24.87 -5.08 14.85
CA ASP A 127 23.55 -5.17 14.19
C ASP A 127 23.72 -4.42 12.86
N SER A 128 24.08 -5.17 11.82
CA SER A 128 24.56 -4.66 10.54
C SER A 128 23.46 -4.07 9.68
N ASP A 129 22.21 -4.54 9.84
CA ASP A 129 21.05 -4.01 9.13
C ASP A 129 20.12 -3.13 9.96
N GLY A 130 20.34 -3.06 11.27
CA GLY A 130 19.69 -2.15 12.20
C GLY A 130 18.27 -2.57 12.58
N ASP A 131 17.95 -3.87 12.53
CA ASP A 131 16.62 -4.39 12.82
C ASP A 131 16.38 -4.70 14.32
N GLY A 132 17.44 -4.59 15.12
CA GLY A 132 17.43 -4.83 16.57
C GLY A 132 17.84 -6.25 16.97
N MET A 133 18.20 -7.12 16.02
CA MET A 133 18.86 -8.40 16.25
C MET A 133 20.37 -8.25 15.99
N PRO A 134 21.24 -8.85 16.83
CA PRO A 134 22.67 -8.88 16.54
C PRO A 134 23.05 -9.88 15.45
N ASP A 135 24.04 -9.55 14.63
CA ASP A 135 24.61 -10.38 13.55
C ASP A 135 24.99 -11.79 14.03
N ASP A 136 25.53 -11.89 15.25
CA ASP A 136 25.92 -13.15 15.87
C ASP A 136 24.70 -14.04 16.16
N TYR A 137 23.60 -13.44 16.62
CA TYR A 137 22.34 -14.13 16.87
C TYR A 137 21.74 -14.62 15.55
N GLU A 138 21.70 -13.76 14.56
CA GLU A 138 21.17 -14.09 13.25
C GLU A 138 21.96 -15.23 12.59
N THR A 139 23.29 -15.13 12.59
CA THR A 139 24.18 -16.16 12.07
C THR A 139 24.02 -17.48 12.82
N GLN A 140 23.79 -17.44 14.14
CA GLN A 140 23.59 -18.64 14.97
C GLN A 140 22.31 -19.40 14.58
N TYR A 141 21.23 -18.67 14.26
CA TYR A 141 19.93 -19.26 13.95
C TYR A 141 19.66 -19.40 12.45
N GLY A 142 20.62 -19.02 11.60
CA GLY A 142 20.52 -19.14 10.14
C GLY A 142 19.67 -18.05 9.49
N LEU A 143 19.50 -16.93 10.19
CA LEU A 143 18.99 -15.67 9.66
C LEU A 143 20.12 -14.93 8.90
N ASN A 144 19.80 -13.80 8.29
CA ASN A 144 20.69 -13.08 7.40
C ASN A 144 21.04 -11.70 7.99
N PRO A 145 22.26 -11.50 8.52
CA PRO A 145 22.72 -10.25 9.18
C PRO A 145 22.67 -8.95 8.36
N VAL A 146 22.19 -9.00 7.12
CA VAL A 146 22.11 -7.86 6.22
C VAL A 146 20.71 -7.71 5.61
N ASP A 147 19.72 -8.47 6.10
CA ASP A 147 18.33 -8.40 5.64
C ASP A 147 17.37 -8.10 6.80
N PRO A 148 17.03 -6.81 7.02
CA PRO A 148 16.26 -6.38 8.20
C PRO A 148 14.79 -6.82 8.17
N ALA A 149 14.38 -7.50 7.09
CA ALA A 149 13.05 -8.06 6.96
C ALA A 149 12.90 -9.38 7.73
N ASP A 150 14.00 -10.07 8.03
CA ASP A 150 13.94 -11.37 8.69
C ASP A 150 13.63 -11.26 10.19
N ALA A 151 13.91 -10.14 10.87
CA ALA A 151 13.38 -9.82 12.20
C ALA A 151 11.86 -9.97 12.31
N GLY A 152 11.16 -9.61 11.24
CA GLY A 152 9.70 -9.71 11.12
C GLY A 152 9.21 -11.08 10.62
N GLY A 153 10.13 -11.96 10.23
CA GLY A 153 9.82 -13.33 9.81
C GLY A 153 9.52 -14.25 11.00
N ASP A 154 8.98 -15.42 10.68
CA ASP A 154 8.66 -16.50 11.62
C ASP A 154 9.34 -17.77 11.09
N LEU A 155 10.54 -18.05 11.61
CA LEU A 155 11.45 -19.07 11.07
C LEU A 155 10.93 -20.49 11.35
N ASP A 156 10.31 -20.73 12.51
CA ASP A 156 9.83 -22.05 12.93
C ASP A 156 8.31 -22.26 12.81
N LYS A 157 7.57 -21.20 12.48
CA LYS A 157 6.13 -21.17 12.21
C LYS A 157 5.25 -21.33 13.44
N ASP A 158 5.70 -20.80 14.58
CA ASP A 158 4.94 -20.80 15.83
C ASP A 158 4.07 -19.54 16.06
N ALA A 159 4.09 -18.62 15.08
CA ALA A 159 3.40 -17.33 15.03
C ALA A 159 4.03 -16.20 15.87
N PHE A 160 5.28 -16.33 16.29
CA PHE A 160 6.10 -15.24 16.82
C PHE A 160 7.15 -14.81 15.80
N THR A 161 7.55 -13.53 15.86
CA THR A 161 8.62 -13.07 14.97
C THR A 161 9.99 -13.38 15.55
N ASN A 162 10.99 -13.56 14.68
CA ASN A 162 12.38 -13.82 15.08
C ASN A 162 12.91 -12.77 16.09
N LEU A 163 12.50 -11.50 15.91
CA LEU A 163 12.83 -10.41 16.84
C LEU A 163 12.12 -10.56 18.20
N GLU A 164 10.85 -10.93 18.23
CA GLU A 164 10.12 -11.17 19.48
C GLU A 164 10.76 -12.30 20.29
N GLU A 165 11.20 -13.34 19.60
CA GLU A 165 11.93 -14.46 20.19
C GLU A 165 13.33 -14.06 20.67
N HIS A 166 14.04 -13.23 19.91
CA HIS A 166 15.32 -12.66 20.33
C HIS A 166 15.18 -11.91 21.65
N LEU A 167 14.18 -11.02 21.73
CA LEU A 167 13.89 -10.21 22.92
C LEU A 167 13.46 -11.09 24.12
N ALA A 168 12.71 -12.16 23.85
CA ALA A 168 12.27 -13.12 24.86
C ALA A 168 13.36 -14.15 25.24
N LYS A 169 14.50 -14.16 24.55
CA LYS A 169 15.57 -15.16 24.69
C LYS A 169 15.08 -16.59 24.45
N THR A 170 14.16 -16.75 23.52
CA THR A 170 13.68 -18.05 23.05
C THR A 170 14.44 -18.47 21.78
N ASN A 171 14.07 -19.59 21.18
CA ASN A 171 14.84 -20.20 20.11
C ASN A 171 13.99 -20.17 18.84
N PRO A 172 14.33 -19.32 17.84
CA PRO A 172 13.53 -19.14 16.63
C PRO A 172 13.56 -20.30 15.65
N THR A 173 14.23 -21.39 16.01
CA THR A 173 14.27 -22.63 15.21
C THR A 173 13.47 -23.77 15.83
N ASP A 174 12.93 -23.59 17.04
CA ASP A 174 12.17 -24.62 17.76
C ASP A 174 10.75 -24.14 18.08
N PRO A 175 9.72 -24.66 17.38
CA PRO A 175 8.32 -24.22 17.55
C PRO A 175 7.74 -24.45 18.95
N LYS A 176 8.47 -25.16 19.83
CA LYS A 176 8.09 -25.37 21.24
C LYS A 176 8.71 -24.35 22.18
N SER A 177 9.68 -23.58 21.71
CA SER A 177 10.42 -22.60 22.46
C SER A 177 9.91 -21.21 22.07
N PHE A 178 8.74 -20.85 22.55
CA PHE A 178 8.07 -19.60 22.19
C PHE A 178 7.97 -18.63 23.38
N PRO A 179 7.89 -17.31 23.13
CA PRO A 179 7.64 -16.31 24.14
C PRO A 179 6.33 -16.59 24.90
N PRO A 180 6.26 -16.30 26.21
CA PRO A 180 5.04 -16.51 26.97
C PRO A 180 3.91 -15.63 26.41
N ARG A 181 2.87 -16.28 25.85
CA ARG A 181 1.70 -15.63 25.23
C ARG A 181 1.05 -14.55 26.10
N VAL A 182 1.16 -14.67 27.42
CA VAL A 182 0.60 -13.72 28.39
C VAL A 182 1.22 -12.33 28.28
N ASP A 183 2.48 -12.21 27.85
CA ASP A 183 3.16 -10.92 27.70
C ASP A 183 2.59 -10.12 26.51
N PHE A 184 1.92 -10.82 25.58
CA PHE A 184 1.28 -10.25 24.38
C PHE A 184 -0.25 -10.14 24.51
N LEU A 185 -0.82 -10.62 25.62
CA LEU A 185 -2.23 -10.37 25.92
C LEU A 185 -2.36 -8.92 26.41
N ARG A 186 -2.77 -8.03 25.49
CA ARG A 186 -3.34 -6.73 25.87
C ARG A 186 -4.68 -6.98 26.56
N VAL A 187 -4.63 -7.23 27.86
CA VAL A 187 -5.83 -7.22 28.69
C VAL A 187 -6.20 -5.75 28.87
N ASP A 188 -7.18 -5.27 28.11
CA ASP A 188 -7.84 -4.02 28.45
C ASP A 188 -8.36 -4.18 29.88
N LYS A 189 -7.92 -3.29 30.78
CA LYS A 189 -8.41 -3.28 32.16
C LYS A 189 -9.93 -3.26 32.11
N ILE A 190 -10.54 -4.35 32.56
CA ILE A 190 -11.96 -4.36 32.88
C ILE A 190 -12.03 -3.70 34.26
N ASP A 191 -12.16 -2.38 34.27
CA ASP A 191 -12.45 -1.65 35.51
C ASP A 191 -13.79 -2.19 36.03
N ALA A 192 -13.76 -2.79 37.23
CA ALA A 192 -14.90 -3.37 37.93
C ALA A 192 -15.66 -2.31 38.75
#